data_AF-A0A2A3JXW2-F1
#
_entry.id   AF-A0A2A3JXW2-F1
#
_cell.length_a   1.000
_cell.length_b   1.000
_cell.length_c   1.000
_cell.angle_alpha   90.00
_cell.angle_beta   90.00
_cell.angle_gamma   90.00
#
_symmetry.space_group_name_H-M   'P 1'
#
loop_
_entity.id
_entity.type
_entity.pdbx_description
1 polymer ?
#
loop_
_entity_poly.entity_id
_entity_poly.type
_entity_poly.pdbx_seq_one_letter_code
_entity_poly.pdbx_strand_id
1 'polypeptide(L)' 'GLDPEAAGKAARATFRSDLHRAALAGTSADLPGASSKLEGSLTTRLPVASESGRLFLGPDRFFDGRIFEPRES' A
#
# COMPACT_ATOMS: atom_id res chain seq x y z
N GLY A 1 0.12 22.16 10.37
CA GLY A 1 -0.01 21.03 9.43
C GLY A 1 -1.38 21.06 8.80
N LEU A 2 -1.61 20.31 7.72
CA LEU A 2 -2.95 20.11 7.15
C LEU A 2 -3.84 19.35 8.15
N ASP A 3 -5.15 19.53 8.02
CA ASP A 3 -6.14 18.71 8.72
C ASP A 3 -6.01 17.24 8.24
N PRO A 4 -5.78 16.27 9.15
CA PRO A 4 -5.53 14.88 8.77
C PRO A 4 -6.69 14.21 8.03
N GLU A 5 -7.94 14.56 8.35
CA GLU A 5 -9.12 13.95 7.72
C GLU A 5 -9.30 14.47 6.30
N ALA A 6 -9.22 15.79 6.13
CA ALA A 6 -9.29 16.42 4.82
C ALA A 6 -8.16 15.94 3.90
N ALA A 7 -6.94 15.82 4.44
CA ALA A 7 -5.79 15.29 3.71
C ALA A 7 -5.99 13.81 3.32
N GLY A 8 -6.49 12.98 4.23
CA GLY A 8 -6.80 11.57 3.95
C GLY A 8 -7.85 11.40 2.85
N LYS A 9 -8.91 12.21 2.87
CA LYS A 9 -9.95 12.22 1.83
C LYS A 9 -9.39 12.62 0.47
N ALA A 10 -8.59 13.69 0.42
CA ALA A 10 -7.95 14.13 -0.82
C ALA A 10 -7.01 13.05 -1.38
N ALA A 11 -6.18 12.43 -0.53
CA ALA A 11 -5.27 11.35 -0.93
C ALA A 11 -6.04 10.17 -1.55
N ARG A 12 -7.12 9.71 -0.90
CA ARG A 12 -7.97 8.63 -1.44
C ARG A 12 -8.62 8.98 -2.77
N ALA A 13 -9.07 10.22 -2.94
CA ALA A 13 -9.64 10.68 -4.21
C ALA A 13 -8.61 10.69 -5.35
N THR A 14 -7.33 10.91 -5.05
CA THR A 14 -6.24 10.93 -6.04
C THR A 14 -5.59 9.58 -6.29
N PHE A 15 -5.61 8.66 -5.32
CA PHE A 15 -4.93 7.37 -5.42
C PHE A 15 -5.76 6.33 -6.19
N ARG A 16 -5.67 6.38 -7.52
CA ARG A 16 -6.42 5.53 -8.46
C ARG A 16 -5.73 4.20 -8.75
N SER A 17 -5.55 3.38 -7.70
CA SER A 17 -4.94 2.04 -7.82
C SER A 17 -5.72 1.11 -8.78
N ASP A 18 -7.02 1.36 -8.96
CA ASP A 18 -7.86 0.69 -9.94
C ASP A 18 -7.40 0.92 -11.38
N LEU A 19 -7.09 2.17 -11.76
CA LEU A 19 -6.61 2.50 -13.10
C LEU A 19 -5.22 1.91 -13.35
N HIS A 20 -4.35 1.92 -12.34
CA HIS A 20 -3.01 1.33 -12.43
C HIS A 20 -3.09 -0.18 -12.70
N ARG A 21 -3.97 -0.91 -11.99
CA ARG A 21 -4.22 -2.33 -12.23
C ARG A 21 -4.80 -2.57 -13.62
N ALA A 22 -5.80 -1.79 -14.03
CA ALA A 22 -6.43 -1.93 -15.33
C ALA A 22 -5.42 -1.74 -16.48
N ALA A 23 -4.48 -0.80 -16.35
CA ALA A 23 -3.44 -0.55 -17.35
C ALA A 23 -2.40 -1.68 -17.43
N LEU A 24 -2.15 -2.39 -16.33
CA LEU A 24 -1.21 -3.50 -16.26
C LEU A 24 -1.87 -4.88 -16.42
N ALA A 25 -3.19 -4.93 -16.56
CA ALA A 25 -3.93 -6.17 -16.76
C ALA A 25 -3.46 -6.87 -18.03
N GLY A 26 -3.20 -8.18 -17.94
CA GLY A 26 -2.69 -8.99 -19.04
C GLY A 26 -1.19 -8.82 -19.34
N THR A 27 -0.47 -8.02 -18.56
CA THR A 27 1.00 -7.99 -18.59
C THR A 27 1.60 -9.04 -17.64
N SER A 28 2.92 -9.16 -17.61
CA SER A 28 3.63 -10.03 -16.65
C SER A 28 3.85 -9.37 -15.28
N ALA A 29 3.32 -8.16 -15.04
CA ALA A 29 3.46 -7.47 -13.77
C ALA A 29 2.60 -8.12 -12.68
N ASP A 30 3.20 -8.42 -11.53
CA ASP A 30 2.49 -8.97 -10.37
C ASP A 30 2.16 -7.84 -9.37
N LEU A 31 0.87 -7.64 -9.10
CA LEU A 31 0.38 -6.54 -8.25
C LEU A 31 -0.24 -7.06 -6.95
N PRO A 32 -0.07 -6.35 -5.81
CA PRO A 32 -0.60 -6.80 -4.53
C PRO A 32 -2.12 -6.67 -4.50
N GLY A 33 -2.84 -7.66 -3.96
CA GLY A 33 -4.31 -7.65 -3.88
C GLY A 33 -4.87 -6.53 -2.99
N ALA A 34 -4.12 -6.12 -1.97
CA ALA A 34 -4.45 -4.94 -1.15
C ALA A 34 -3.80 -3.68 -1.71
N SER A 35 -4.50 -2.54 -1.60
CA SER A 35 -3.98 -1.21 -1.96
C SER A 35 -3.48 -0.42 -0.75
N SER A 36 -3.51 -1.02 0.45
CA SER A 36 -3.04 -0.43 1.71
C SER A 36 -2.34 -1.49 2.57
N LYS A 37 -1.55 -1.01 3.53
CA LYS A 37 -0.82 -1.81 4.53
C LYS A 37 -0.56 -0.97 5.78
N LEU A 38 -0.12 -1.62 6.85
CA LEU A 38 0.45 -0.96 8.03
C LEU A 38 1.92 -0.63 7.75
N GLU A 39 2.25 0.64 7.61
CA GLU A 39 3.62 1.07 7.30
C GLU A 39 4.48 1.05 8.57
N GLY A 40 5.73 0.61 8.42
CA GLY A 40 6.68 0.46 9.53
C GLY A 40 6.58 -0.85 10.30
N SER A 41 5.64 -1.72 9.92
CA SER A 41 5.35 -2.98 10.62
C SER A 41 6.20 -4.16 10.16
N LEU A 42 6.80 -4.09 8.96
CA LEU A 42 7.54 -5.19 8.36
C LEU A 42 9.01 -5.13 8.79
N THR A 43 9.42 -6.14 9.56
CA THR A 43 10.82 -6.35 9.98
C THR A 43 11.56 -7.32 9.07
N THR A 44 10.82 -8.11 8.29
CA THR A 44 11.35 -9.11 7.36
C THR A 44 10.54 -9.09 6.06
N ARG A 45 11.05 -9.76 5.03
CA ARG A 45 10.37 -9.91 3.74
C ARG A 45 9.07 -10.71 3.92
N LEU A 46 7.94 -10.16 3.47
CA LEU A 46 6.62 -10.75 3.62
C LEU A 46 6.01 -11.10 2.24
N PRO A 47 5.59 -12.36 2.00
CA PRO A 47 4.77 -12.68 0.83
C PRO A 47 3.40 -12.04 0.96
N VAL A 48 2.92 -11.43 -0.12
CA VAL A 48 1.59 -10.80 -0.15
C VAL A 48 0.72 -11.43 -1.22
N ALA A 49 -0.58 -11.50 -0.94
CA ALA A 49 -1.56 -11.92 -1.93
C ALA A 49 -1.41 -11.05 -3.17
N SER A 50 -1.27 -11.68 -4.32
CA SER A 50 -1.02 -11.08 -5.62
C SER A 50 -1.51 -12.04 -6.69
N GLU A 51 -1.70 -11.56 -7.92
CA GLU A 51 -2.32 -12.38 -8.98
C GLU A 51 -1.50 -13.63 -9.31
N SER A 52 -0.16 -13.51 -9.32
CA SER A 52 0.74 -14.65 -9.56
C SER A 52 1.26 -15.31 -8.28
N GLY A 53 1.03 -14.70 -7.12
CA GLY A 53 1.49 -15.19 -5.81
C GLY A 53 2.99 -15.05 -5.58
N ARG A 54 3.69 -14.25 -6.40
CA ARG A 54 5.16 -14.13 -6.38
C ARG A 54 5.64 -12.78 -5.86
N LEU A 55 4.73 -11.91 -5.44
CA LEU A 55 5.06 -10.61 -4.89
C LEU A 55 5.42 -10.68 -3.41
N PHE A 56 6.48 -9.96 -3.05
CA PHE A 56 6.94 -9.81 -1.67
C PHE A 56 7.14 -8.33 -1.35
N LEU A 57 6.74 -7.93 -0.15
CA LEU A 57 7.11 -6.64 0.43
C LEU A 57 8.39 -6.78 1.25
N GLY A 58 9.27 -5.80 1.16
CA GLY A 58 10.47 -5.73 1.98
C GLY A 58 10.21 -5.12 3.37
N PRO A 59 11.21 -5.18 4.27
CA PRO A 59 11.16 -4.45 5.54
C PRO A 59 11.00 -2.94 5.32
N ASP A 60 10.21 -2.28 6.16
CA ASP A 60 9.78 -0.89 5.99
C ASP A 60 9.84 -0.05 7.27
N ARG A 61 10.50 -0.55 8.32
CA ARG A 61 10.54 0.09 9.64
C ARG A 61 11.05 1.54 9.56
N PHE A 62 10.29 2.47 10.14
CA PHE A 62 10.75 3.84 10.34
C PHE A 62 11.92 3.90 11.34
N PHE A 63 12.71 4.97 11.29
CA PHE A 63 13.90 5.14 12.14
C PHE A 63 13.56 5.18 13.64
N ASP A 64 12.35 5.60 14.00
CA ASP A 64 11.85 5.71 15.37
C ASP A 64 11.04 4.49 15.82
N GLY A 65 10.92 3.47 14.97
CA GLY A 65 10.20 2.23 15.26
C GLY A 65 8.68 2.37 15.38
N ARG A 66 8.10 3.52 15.05
CA ARG A 66 6.64 3.70 15.08
C ARG A 66 5.99 3.01 13.90
N ILE A 67 4.72 2.65 14.05
CA ILE A 67 3.87 2.09 12.98
C ILE A 67 2.85 3.16 12.59
N PHE A 68 2.62 3.29 11.29
CA PHE A 68 1.55 4.11 10.75
C PHE A 68 0.41 3.24 10.24
N GLU A 69 -0.73 3.35 10.91
CA GLU A 69 -2.01 2.78 10.46
C GLU A 69 -2.85 3.87 9.77
N PRO A 70 -3.17 3.69 8.48
CA PRO A 70 -4.11 4.58 7.81
C PRO A 70 -5.51 4.36 8.42
N ARG A 71 -5.97 5.29 9.27
CA ARG A 71 -7.31 5.21 9.86
C ARG A 71 -8.39 5.44 8.79
N GLU A 72 -9.45 4.66 8.85
CA GLU A 72 -10.68 4.94 8.09
C GLU A 72 -11.41 6.13 8.74
N SER A 73 -11.86 7.07 7.91
CA SER A 73 -12.76 8.16 8.32
C SER A 73 -14.08 7.99 7.59
#